data_AF-A0A6P1CKF3-F1
#
_entry.id   AF-A0A6P1CKF3-F1
#
_cell.length_a   1.000
_cell.length_b   1.000
_cell.length_c   1.000
_cell.angle_alpha   90.00
_cell.angle_beta   90.00
_cell.angle_gamma   90.00
#
_symmetry.space_group_name_H-M   'P 1'
#
loop_
_entity.id
_entity.type
_entity.pdbx_description
1 polymer ?
#
loop_
_entity_poly.entity_id
_entity_poly.type
_entity_poly.pdbx_seq_one_letter_code
_entity_poly.pdbx_strand_id
1 'polypeptide(L)'
;MLSSGAPGAREYLAQLPYARVVATWAVGSPSVDLAVEPGVAPAASMDGIFASGEVSDRDGTPVGEVLLWVAGGWLSGIEYAWYTDERPRSLPDPSRIHLP
;
A
#
# COMPACT_ATOMS: atom_id res chain seq x y z
N MET A 1 3.46 -3.81 -6.96
CA MET A 1 2.73 -2.53 -7.07
C MET A 1 3.62 -1.45 -7.64
N LEU A 2 4.59 -0.89 -6.88
CA LEU A 2 5.47 0.18 -7.36
C LEU A 2 6.40 -0.21 -8.54
N SER A 3 6.68 -1.50 -8.73
CA SER A 3 7.43 -2.00 -9.88
C SER A 3 6.62 -2.06 -11.19
N SER A 4 5.34 -1.67 -11.20
CA SER A 4 4.48 -1.71 -12.39
C SER A 4 4.91 -0.76 -13.51
N GLY A 5 5.78 0.21 -13.21
CA GLY A 5 6.24 1.19 -14.19
C GLY A 5 5.29 2.36 -14.43
N ALA A 6 4.26 2.54 -13.59
CA ALA A 6 3.40 3.70 -13.63
C ALA A 6 4.21 5.02 -13.53
N PRO A 7 3.77 6.11 -14.18
CA PRO A 7 4.40 7.42 -14.03
C PRO A 7 4.54 7.79 -12.55
N GLY A 8 5.72 8.26 -12.12
CA GLY A 8 6.00 8.58 -10.71
C GLY A 8 6.41 7.38 -9.84
N ALA A 9 6.33 6.14 -10.34
CA ALA A 9 6.59 4.97 -9.52
C ALA A 9 8.07 4.83 -9.12
N ARG A 10 9.01 5.34 -9.94
CA ARG A 10 10.45 5.29 -9.62
C ARG A 10 10.79 6.18 -8.43
N GLU A 11 10.15 7.33 -8.34
CA GLU A 11 10.29 8.28 -7.25
C GLU A 11 9.78 7.67 -5.95
N TYR A 12 8.60 7.04 -5.97
CA TYR A 12 8.08 6.32 -4.80
C TYR A 12 8.90 5.06 -4.44
N LEU A 13 9.46 4.33 -5.43
CA LEU A 13 10.40 3.23 -5.17
C LEU A 13 11.65 3.71 -4.43
N ALA A 14 12.19 4.87 -4.79
CA ALA A 14 13.36 5.45 -4.14
C ALA A 14 13.10 5.82 -2.67
N GLN A 15 11.84 6.00 -2.27
CA GLN A 15 11.46 6.30 -0.88
C GLN A 15 11.45 5.06 0.03
N LEU A 16 11.35 3.84 -0.52
CA LEU A 16 11.20 2.61 0.29
C LEU A 16 12.28 2.42 1.36
N PRO A 17 13.58 2.69 1.14
CA PRO A 17 14.60 2.57 2.19
C PRO A 17 14.43 3.55 3.36
N TYR A 18 13.65 4.62 3.15
CA TYR A 18 13.39 5.68 4.13
C TYR A 18 11.98 5.59 4.72
N ALA A 19 11.12 4.70 4.18
CA ALA A 19 9.75 4.54 4.63
C ALA A 19 9.67 3.62 5.86
N ARG A 20 8.85 4.01 6.84
CA ARG A 20 8.55 3.20 8.02
C ARG A 20 7.07 3.25 8.36
N VAL A 21 6.58 2.17 8.95
CA VAL A 21 5.25 2.13 9.58
C VAL A 21 5.30 2.95 10.86
N VAL A 22 4.39 3.92 11.00
CA VAL A 22 4.32 4.80 12.18
C VAL A 22 3.05 4.63 13.00
N ALA A 23 1.98 4.09 12.42
CA ALA A 23 0.73 3.81 13.11
C ALA A 23 -0.09 2.73 12.37
N THR A 24 -1.08 2.17 13.07
CA THR A 24 -2.22 1.48 12.44
C THR A 24 -3.42 2.41 12.43
N TRP A 25 -4.27 2.32 11.40
CA TRP A 25 -5.41 3.25 11.24
C TRP A 25 -6.44 3.18 12.38
N ALA A 26 -6.55 2.01 13.02
CA ALA A 26 -7.35 1.80 14.21
C ALA A 26 -6.81 0.58 14.99
N VAL A 27 -7.33 0.36 16.20
CA VAL A 27 -7.00 -0.83 16.99
C VAL A 27 -7.39 -2.10 16.22
N GLY A 28 -6.39 -2.94 15.95
CA GLY A 28 -6.54 -4.18 15.21
C GLY A 28 -6.82 -4.00 13.71
N SER A 29 -6.63 -2.80 13.16
CA SER A 29 -6.67 -2.59 11.71
C SER A 29 -5.44 -3.22 11.04
N PRO A 30 -5.58 -3.92 9.90
CA PRO A 30 -4.43 -4.35 9.10
C PRO A 30 -3.78 -3.19 8.33
N SER A 31 -4.50 -2.07 8.15
CA SER A 31 -4.00 -0.89 7.43
C SER A 31 -3.07 -0.05 8.29
N VAL A 32 -2.04 0.52 7.66
CA VAL A 32 -0.94 1.22 8.32
C VAL A 32 -0.66 2.58 7.70
N ASP A 33 -0.25 3.52 8.54
CA ASP A 33 0.32 4.79 8.11
C ASP A 33 1.82 4.65 7.92
N LEU A 34 2.31 5.28 6.85
CA LEU A 34 3.72 5.37 6.52
C LEU A 34 4.23 6.80 6.74
N ALA A 35 5.46 6.91 7.20
CA ALA A 35 6.25 8.13 7.13
C ALA A 35 7.55 7.85 6.38
N VAL A 36 7.96 8.80 5.54
CA VAL A 36 9.24 8.78 4.85
C VAL A 36 10.22 9.69 5.58
N GLU A 37 11.30 9.12 6.09
CA GLU A 37 12.34 9.85 6.78
C GLU A 37 13.15 10.75 5.83
N PRO A 38 13.82 11.79 6.34
CA PRO A 38 14.72 12.61 5.53
C PRO A 38 15.81 11.80 4.84
N GLY A 39 16.16 12.18 3.60
CA GLY A 39 17.22 11.53 2.81
C GLY A 39 16.84 11.18 1.37
N VAL A 40 15.58 11.42 0.99
CA VAL A 40 15.05 11.22 -0.36
C VAL A 40 14.14 12.38 -0.74
N ALA A 41 14.04 12.66 -2.04
CA ALA A 41 13.18 13.72 -2.55
C ALA A 41 11.70 13.27 -2.63
N PRO A 42 10.73 14.19 -2.48
CA PRO A 42 9.34 13.89 -2.78
C PRO A 42 9.17 13.60 -4.27
N ALA A 43 8.21 12.76 -4.60
CA ALA A 43 7.74 12.57 -5.97
C ALA A 43 6.98 13.80 -6.47
N ALA A 44 6.73 13.86 -7.79
CA ALA A 44 5.78 14.81 -8.33
C ALA A 44 4.39 14.59 -7.71
N SER A 45 3.74 15.68 -7.29
CA SER A 45 2.56 15.63 -6.41
C SER A 45 1.37 14.90 -7.04
N MET A 46 0.91 13.86 -6.35
CA MET A 46 -0.41 13.25 -6.48
C MET A 46 -0.84 12.86 -5.06
N ASP A 47 -2.10 13.14 -4.71
CA ASP A 47 -2.69 12.72 -3.44
C ASP A 47 -3.73 11.63 -3.72
N GLY A 48 -3.78 10.60 -2.87
CA GLY A 48 -4.76 9.52 -2.96
C GLY A 48 -4.13 8.15 -3.22
N ILE A 49 -4.90 7.27 -3.89
CA ILE A 49 -4.45 5.91 -4.23
C ILE A 49 -3.51 5.98 -5.43
N PHE A 50 -2.25 5.58 -5.23
CA PHE A 50 -1.27 5.50 -6.30
C PHE A 50 -1.35 4.18 -7.08
N ALA A 51 -1.56 3.08 -6.37
CA ALA A 51 -1.63 1.75 -6.95
C ALA A 51 -2.53 0.83 -6.12
N SER A 52 -3.13 -0.15 -6.77
CA SER A 52 -3.93 -1.20 -6.14
C SER A 52 -3.48 -2.59 -6.62
N GLY A 53 -3.87 -3.63 -5.88
CA GLY A 53 -3.76 -5.02 -6.29
C GLY A 53 -4.85 -5.85 -5.62
N GLU A 54 -5.48 -6.74 -6.39
CA GLU A 54 -6.50 -7.66 -5.90
C GLU A 54 -5.87 -8.71 -4.99
N VAL A 55 -6.54 -9.04 -3.90
CA VAL A 55 -6.14 -10.10 -2.97
C VAL A 55 -7.03 -11.30 -3.20
N SER A 56 -6.43 -12.44 -3.54
CA SER A 56 -7.16 -13.71 -3.67
C SER A 56 -6.91 -14.63 -2.47
N ASP A 57 -7.85 -15.52 -2.16
CA ASP A 57 -7.62 -16.65 -1.26
C ASP A 57 -6.81 -17.78 -1.91
N ARG A 58 -6.66 -18.90 -1.19
CA ARG A 58 -5.87 -20.04 -1.68
C ARG A 58 -6.52 -20.74 -2.87
N ASP A 59 -7.82 -20.56 -3.04
CA ASP A 59 -8.60 -21.13 -4.12
C ASP A 59 -8.71 -20.14 -5.30
N GLY A 60 -8.09 -18.96 -5.19
CA GLY A 60 -8.11 -17.90 -6.21
C GLY A 60 -9.33 -17.00 -6.12
N THR A 61 -10.16 -17.12 -5.09
CA THR A 61 -11.35 -16.28 -4.92
C THR A 61 -10.95 -14.87 -4.50
N PRO A 62 -11.45 -13.81 -5.15
CA PRO A 62 -11.21 -12.43 -4.70
C PRO A 62 -11.79 -12.19 -3.30
N VAL A 63 -10.94 -11.72 -2.38
CA VAL A 63 -11.31 -11.46 -0.98
C VAL A 63 -11.02 -10.03 -0.52
N GLY A 64 -10.39 -9.21 -1.37
CA GLY A 64 -10.13 -7.81 -1.07
C GLY A 64 -9.13 -7.16 -2.03
N GLU A 65 -8.60 -6.02 -1.62
CA GLU A 65 -7.60 -5.24 -2.34
C GLU A 65 -6.59 -4.62 -1.37
N VAL A 66 -5.33 -4.57 -1.79
CA VAL A 66 -4.31 -3.74 -1.15
C VAL A 66 -4.15 -2.45 -1.92
N LEU A 67 -4.28 -1.32 -1.25
CA LEU A 67 -4.13 0.02 -1.82
C LEU A 67 -2.88 0.69 -1.26
N LEU A 68 -2.09 1.30 -2.14
CA LEU A 68 -0.95 2.11 -1.77
C LEU A 68 -1.34 3.58 -1.85
N TRP A 69 -1.27 4.26 -0.71
CA TRP A 69 -1.61 5.68 -0.58
C TRP A 69 -0.38 6.57 -0.67
N VAL A 70 -0.57 7.71 -1.31
CA VAL A 70 0.41 8.80 -1.41
C VAL A 70 -0.22 10.13 -1.00
N ALA A 71 0.57 11.01 -0.39
CA ALA A 71 0.15 12.35 -0.02
C ALA A 71 1.33 13.32 -0.05
N GLY A 72 1.17 14.49 -0.67
CA GLY A 72 2.18 15.53 -0.76
C GLY A 72 3.49 15.06 -1.44
N GLY A 73 3.40 14.08 -2.34
CA GLY A 73 4.56 13.47 -2.99
C GLY A 73 5.29 12.39 -2.17
N TRP A 74 4.71 11.94 -1.05
CA TRP A 74 5.27 10.91 -0.17
C TRP A 74 4.40 9.66 -0.13
N LEU A 75 5.03 8.50 0.08
CA LEU A 75 4.32 7.31 0.57
C LEU A 75 3.65 7.62 1.91
N SER A 76 2.34 7.40 2.01
CA SER A 76 1.56 7.81 3.19
C SER A 76 0.84 6.65 3.89
N GLY A 77 0.53 5.56 3.20
CA GLY A 77 -0.16 4.44 3.82
C GLY A 77 -0.29 3.20 2.96
N ILE A 78 -0.57 2.08 3.62
CA ILE A 78 -1.00 0.83 2.98
C ILE A 78 -2.33 0.47 3.59
N GLU A 79 -3.35 0.35 2.74
CA GLU A 79 -4.68 -0.09 3.14
C GLU A 79 -4.92 -1.52 2.68
N TYR A 80 -5.59 -2.30 3.53
CA TYR A 80 -6.24 -3.52 3.10
C TYR A 80 -7.75 -3.34 3.20
N ALA A 81 -8.41 -3.21 2.05
CA ALA A 81 -9.86 -3.27 1.92
C ALA A 81 -10.25 -4.74 1.70
N TRP A 82 -11.22 -5.25 2.45
CA TRP A 82 -11.63 -6.66 2.38
C TRP A 82 -13.11 -6.79 2.05
N TYR A 83 -13.46 -7.89 1.36
CA TYR A 83 -14.82 -8.18 0.90
C TYR A 83 -15.53 -9.21 1.78
N THR A 84 -14.80 -9.84 2.70
CA THR A 84 -15.31 -10.86 3.61
C THR A 84 -16.03 -10.24 4.82
N ASP A 85 -16.89 -11.03 5.47
CA ASP A 85 -17.55 -10.58 6.71
C ASP A 85 -16.57 -10.45 7.87
N GLU A 86 -15.57 -11.33 7.93
CA GLU A 86 -14.52 -11.28 8.94
C GLU A 86 -13.39 -10.33 8.52
N ARG A 87 -13.06 -9.38 9.41
CA ARG A 87 -11.93 -8.47 9.23
C ARG A 87 -10.59 -9.22 9.34
N PRO A 88 -9.67 -9.07 8.37
CA PRO A 88 -8.30 -9.56 8.46
C PRO A 88 -7.54 -8.94 9.64
N ARG A 89 -6.69 -9.72 10.30
CA ARG A 89 -5.87 -9.26 11.42
C ARG A 89 -4.49 -8.73 11.00
N SER A 90 -4.11 -8.94 9.75
CA SER A 90 -2.84 -8.53 9.17
C SER A 90 -3.00 -8.20 7.70
N LEU A 91 -2.02 -7.51 7.13
CA LEU A 91 -1.84 -7.44 5.67
C LEU A 91 -1.73 -8.86 5.09
N PRO A 92 -2.14 -9.06 3.82
CA PRO A 92 -2.06 -10.35 3.17
C PRO A 92 -0.60 -10.73 2.86
N ASP A 93 -0.38 -12.01 2.59
CA ASP A 93 0.88 -12.46 1.98
C ASP A 93 1.05 -11.79 0.61
N PRO A 94 2.20 -11.17 0.30
CA PRO A 94 2.41 -10.50 -0.99
C PRO A 94 2.21 -11.40 -2.21
N SER A 95 2.41 -12.72 -2.08
CA SER A 95 2.16 -13.69 -3.17
C SER A 95 0.69 -13.83 -3.56
N ARG A 96 -0.23 -13.36 -2.70
CA ARG A 96 -1.67 -13.35 -2.92
C ARG A 96 -2.18 -12.04 -3.49
N ILE A 97 -1.28 -11.08 -3.79
CA ILE A 97 -1.63 -9.78 -4.37
C ILE A 97 -1.37 -9.83 -5.88
N HIS A 98 -2.43 -9.64 -6.66
CA HIS A 98 -2.42 -9.65 -8.11
C HIS A 98 -2.54 -8.23 -8.65
N LEU A 99 -1.57 -7.82 -9.45
CA LEU A 99 -1.59 -6.50 -10.09
C LEU A 99 -2.49 -6.55 -11.35
N PRO A 100 -3.19 -5.45 -11.67
CA PRO A 100 -3.93 -5.33 -12.93
C PRO A 100 -3.03 -5.36 -14.16
#